data_AF-A0A8C5GFT9-F1
#
_entry.id   AF-A0A8C5GFT9-F1
#
_cell.length_a   1.000
_cell.length_b   1.000
_cell.length_c   1.000
_cell.angle_alpha   90.00
_cell.angle_beta   90.00
_cell.angle_gamma   90.00
#
_symmetry.space_group_name_H-M   'P 1'
#
loop_
_entity.id
_entity.type
_entity.pdbx_description
1 polymer ?
#
loop_
_entity_poly.entity_id
_entity_poly.type
_entity_poly.pdbx_seq_one_letter_code
_entity_poly.pdbx_strand_id
1 'polypeptide(L)'
;LNSASRCDYNSASFAGSLAIVRNGKPFTDGEYAKTFMLDVANELFDGLPNKDKIIKRIQDMPLSARTVHDRTIMMANQVEETQVKDINAAPFFSLALDESTDVSHLSQFSVIARYAAGDTLREESLAVLRIKGYTRALNDRQFKTLLDEVGNNYHGLLLHSNVRWLSRGKVLSRFAACLNEIRTFLEIKGIEHPELAETEWLFKFYYLVDMTEHLNQLNVKMQGIGNTVLSLQHAVFAFENKLELFIMYLETGHLLHFEKLRQFKDACTASEPTQNFDLHQLAGFTSSLLQSFKARFGDFREHTRLFKFITHPNVCSLNTANLSYIPDVFLRDFEAEVADLKASDMWVNKFKSLNDDLERIARQKAMWTEMKKLQPEDQLLIKTWNALPVTYDTLKRVSISNLRSRLMDESLNACMKLSLTKYQPDYKAISKSMQHQKSH
;
A
#
# COMPACT_ATOMS: atom_id res chain seq x y z
N LEU A 1 -2.57 45.11 -31.21
CA LEU A 1 -2.05 44.79 -29.87
C LEU A 1 -1.72 43.29 -29.84
N ASN A 2 -0.44 42.92 -29.90
CA ASN A 2 -0.06 41.52 -30.10
C ASN A 2 0.03 40.78 -28.75
N SER A 3 -0.91 39.87 -28.50
CA SER A 3 -0.89 38.90 -27.39
C SER A 3 0.09 37.75 -27.66
N ALA A 4 1.35 38.07 -27.97
CA ALA A 4 2.41 37.08 -28.07
C ALA A 4 2.53 36.33 -26.74
N SER A 5 2.52 34.99 -26.79
CA SER A 5 2.44 34.17 -25.59
C SER A 5 3.66 34.38 -24.68
N ARG A 6 3.41 34.88 -23.47
CA ARG A 6 4.40 34.94 -22.39
C ARG A 6 4.75 33.51 -21.95
N CYS A 7 5.67 32.88 -22.69
CA CYS A 7 6.35 31.67 -22.25
C CYS A 7 7.08 31.98 -20.94
N ASP A 8 6.58 31.39 -19.86
CA ASP A 8 6.95 31.68 -18.49
C ASP A 8 8.04 30.73 -18.01
N TYR A 9 9.25 31.28 -17.81
CA TYR A 9 10.43 30.56 -17.33
C TYR A 9 10.19 29.93 -15.94
N ASN A 10 9.37 30.56 -15.10
CA ASN A 10 9.04 30.01 -13.79
C ASN A 10 8.19 28.75 -13.95
N SER A 11 7.17 28.76 -14.81
CA SER A 11 6.34 27.58 -15.07
C SER A 11 7.14 26.39 -15.62
N ALA A 12 8.06 26.63 -16.56
CA ALA A 12 8.92 25.59 -17.12
C ALA A 12 9.86 24.96 -16.07
N SER A 13 10.49 25.79 -15.23
CA SER A 13 11.36 25.30 -14.15
C SER A 13 10.60 24.56 -13.05
N PHE A 14 9.37 24.95 -12.72
CA PHE A 14 8.51 24.18 -11.82
C PHE A 14 8.20 22.79 -12.38
N ALA A 15 7.87 22.67 -13.68
CA ALA A 15 7.65 21.38 -14.32
C ALA A 15 8.90 20.48 -14.28
N GLY A 16 10.09 21.04 -14.53
CA GLY A 16 11.37 20.34 -14.37
C GLY A 16 11.62 19.87 -12.93
N SER A 17 11.41 20.76 -11.96
CA SER A 17 11.56 20.44 -10.52
C SER A 17 10.61 19.32 -10.09
N LEU A 18 9.34 19.37 -10.53
CA LEU A 18 8.34 18.35 -10.24
C LEU A 18 8.69 16.99 -10.85
N ALA A 19 9.29 16.98 -12.04
CA ALA A 19 9.75 15.75 -12.70
C ALA A 19 10.94 15.11 -11.96
N ILE A 20 11.89 15.90 -11.47
CA ILE A 20 13.03 15.44 -10.66
C ILE A 20 12.52 14.75 -9.38
N VAL A 21 11.68 15.46 -8.60
CA VAL A 21 11.15 14.97 -7.32
C VAL A 21 10.33 13.68 -7.51
N ARG A 22 9.38 13.65 -8.45
CA ARG A 22 8.52 12.47 -8.68
C ARG A 22 9.25 11.21 -9.15
N ASN A 23 10.47 11.35 -9.67
CA ASN A 23 11.32 10.21 -10.04
C ASN A 23 12.35 9.88 -8.96
N GLY A 24 12.24 10.45 -7.75
CA GLY A 24 13.14 10.20 -6.63
C GLY A 24 14.58 10.67 -6.87
N LYS A 25 14.77 11.66 -7.76
CA LYS A 25 16.09 12.15 -8.15
C LYS A 25 16.60 13.25 -7.20
N PRO A 26 17.92 13.31 -6.93
CA PRO A 26 18.49 14.36 -6.09
C PRO A 26 18.37 15.72 -6.80
N PHE A 27 18.28 16.81 -6.04
CA PHE A 27 18.06 18.15 -6.60
C PHE A 27 19.18 18.62 -7.55
N THR A 28 20.40 18.07 -7.40
CA THR A 28 21.55 18.25 -8.30
C THR A 28 21.26 17.83 -9.74
N ASP A 29 20.34 16.89 -9.96
CA ASP A 29 19.95 16.46 -11.31
C ASP A 29 19.27 17.57 -12.11
N GLY A 30 18.88 18.70 -11.48
CA GLY A 30 18.42 19.89 -12.18
C GLY A 30 19.49 20.56 -13.06
N GLU A 31 20.74 20.56 -12.60
CA GLU A 31 21.87 21.12 -13.35
C GLU A 31 22.32 20.17 -14.46
N TYR A 32 22.32 18.85 -14.18
CA TYR A 32 22.50 17.81 -15.19
C TYR A 32 21.42 17.87 -16.29
N ALA A 33 20.14 17.94 -15.90
CA ALA A 33 19.02 18.02 -16.85
C ALA A 33 19.08 19.30 -17.68
N LYS A 34 19.49 20.44 -17.10
CA LYS A 34 19.70 21.69 -17.83
C LYS A 34 20.83 21.56 -18.86
N THR A 35 21.94 20.92 -18.51
CA THR A 35 23.08 20.66 -19.42
C THR A 35 22.66 19.72 -20.56
N PHE A 36 22.06 18.57 -20.22
CA PHE A 36 21.51 17.61 -21.19
C PHE A 36 20.52 18.27 -22.17
N MET A 37 19.63 19.13 -21.69
CA MET A 37 18.70 19.87 -22.56
C MET A 37 19.41 20.86 -23.49
N LEU A 38 20.55 21.43 -23.10
CA LEU A 38 21.35 22.31 -23.98
C LEU A 38 22.10 21.49 -25.04
N ASP A 39 22.76 20.41 -24.64
CA ASP A 39 23.51 19.54 -25.55
C ASP A 39 22.61 18.95 -26.64
N VAL A 40 21.44 18.42 -26.25
CA VAL A 40 20.44 17.91 -27.21
C VAL A 40 19.86 19.04 -28.06
N ALA A 41 19.62 20.23 -27.50
CA ALA A 41 19.08 21.37 -28.26
C ALA A 41 20.09 21.96 -29.27
N ASN A 42 21.39 21.85 -29.02
CA ASN A 42 22.43 22.30 -29.93
C ASN A 42 22.43 21.50 -31.24
N GLU A 43 22.24 20.19 -31.16
CA GLU A 43 22.17 19.29 -32.33
C GLU A 43 20.77 19.28 -32.95
N LEU A 44 19.72 19.04 -32.14
CA LEU A 44 18.35 18.79 -32.62
C LEU A 44 17.72 20.00 -33.33
N PHE A 45 18.17 21.22 -33.03
CA PHE A 45 17.62 22.45 -33.57
C PHE A 45 18.60 23.23 -34.46
N ASP A 46 19.73 22.63 -34.87
CA ASP A 46 20.77 23.32 -35.63
C ASP A 46 20.25 24.03 -36.90
N GLY A 47 19.46 23.31 -37.70
CA GLY A 47 18.84 23.85 -38.92
C GLY A 47 17.63 24.78 -38.72
N LEU A 48 17.28 25.19 -37.48
CA LEU A 48 16.09 26.01 -37.23
C LEU A 48 16.41 27.51 -37.05
N PRO A 49 15.66 28.43 -37.71
CA PRO A 49 15.90 29.88 -37.65
C PRO A 49 15.58 30.53 -36.28
N ASN A 50 15.30 29.73 -35.26
CA ASN A 50 15.10 30.13 -33.88
C ASN A 50 16.01 29.38 -32.88
N LYS A 51 17.03 28.63 -33.34
CA LYS A 51 17.98 27.87 -32.51
C LYS A 51 18.45 28.65 -31.28
N ASP A 52 19.08 29.80 -31.47
CA ASP A 52 19.64 30.62 -30.38
C ASP A 52 18.58 31.09 -29.38
N LYS A 53 17.35 31.30 -29.86
CA LYS A 53 16.21 31.68 -29.00
C LYS A 53 15.78 30.49 -28.15
N ILE A 54 15.81 29.26 -28.68
CA ILE A 54 15.51 28.04 -27.92
C ILE A 54 16.62 27.77 -26.89
N ILE A 55 17.89 27.78 -27.30
CA ILE A 55 19.06 27.61 -26.41
C ILE A 55 19.00 28.63 -25.27
N LYS A 56 18.81 29.91 -25.59
CA LYS A 56 18.73 30.97 -24.59
C LYS A 56 17.53 30.82 -23.64
N ARG A 57 16.41 30.25 -24.09
CA ARG A 57 15.28 29.91 -23.20
C ARG A 57 15.64 28.83 -22.18
N ILE A 58 16.45 27.84 -22.56
CA ILE A 58 16.94 26.78 -21.67
C ILE A 58 18.03 27.34 -20.73
N GLN A 59 18.92 28.21 -21.22
CA GLN A 59 19.94 28.90 -20.41
C GLN A 59 19.33 29.84 -19.36
N ASP A 60 18.38 30.69 -19.74
CA ASP A 60 17.70 31.63 -18.82
C ASP A 60 16.87 30.90 -17.74
N MET A 61 16.46 29.65 -17.99
CA MET A 61 15.66 28.85 -17.05
C MET A 61 16.48 28.50 -15.78
N PRO A 62 16.02 28.89 -14.57
CA PRO A 62 16.75 28.58 -13.34
C PRO A 62 16.40 27.15 -12.90
N LEU A 63 17.39 26.26 -12.80
CA LEU A 63 17.18 24.86 -12.39
C LEU A 63 18.32 24.33 -11.49
N SER A 64 18.95 25.23 -10.71
CA SER A 64 19.98 24.85 -9.73
C SER A 64 19.42 23.92 -8.65
N ALA A 65 20.27 23.18 -7.94
CA ALA A 65 19.85 22.33 -6.83
C ALA A 65 19.02 23.09 -5.77
N ARG A 66 19.40 24.33 -5.47
CA ARG A 66 18.63 25.23 -4.59
C ARG A 66 17.29 25.63 -5.20
N THR A 67 17.26 25.95 -6.49
CA THR A 67 16.03 26.29 -7.20
C THR A 67 15.04 25.12 -7.22
N VAL A 68 15.52 23.89 -7.42
CA VAL A 68 14.69 22.68 -7.38
C VAL A 68 14.15 22.46 -5.97
N HIS A 69 14.98 22.59 -4.92
CA HIS A 69 14.55 22.53 -3.52
C HIS A 69 13.44 23.55 -3.22
N ASP A 70 13.68 24.84 -3.47
CA ASP A 70 12.76 25.91 -3.08
C ASP A 70 11.40 25.78 -3.81
N ARG A 71 11.42 25.30 -5.07
CA ARG A 71 10.22 24.99 -5.85
C ARG A 71 9.51 23.73 -5.37
N THR A 72 10.24 22.74 -4.85
CA THR A 72 9.68 21.54 -4.21
C THR A 72 8.87 21.92 -2.98
N ILE A 73 9.39 22.80 -2.12
CA ILE A 73 8.64 23.33 -0.97
C ILE A 73 7.40 24.09 -1.46
N MET A 74 7.53 25.06 -2.37
CA MET A 74 6.38 25.83 -2.88
C MET A 74 5.25 24.96 -3.45
N MET A 75 5.58 23.93 -4.24
CA MET A 75 4.57 23.00 -4.78
C MET A 75 3.99 22.08 -3.70
N ALA A 76 4.78 21.66 -2.72
CA ALA A 76 4.30 20.85 -1.60
C ALA A 76 3.31 21.63 -0.74
N ASN A 77 3.60 22.88 -0.40
CA ASN A 77 2.71 23.74 0.40
C ASN A 77 1.39 24.04 -0.34
N GLN A 78 1.38 24.19 -1.67
CA GLN A 78 0.11 24.29 -2.43
C GLN A 78 -0.70 22.98 -2.40
N VAL A 79 -0.03 21.82 -2.43
CA VAL A 79 -0.69 20.52 -2.25
C VAL A 79 -1.20 20.35 -0.82
N GLU A 80 -0.43 20.78 0.18
CA GLU A 80 -0.78 20.83 1.61
C GLU A 80 -2.06 21.63 1.84
N GLU A 81 -2.12 22.89 1.37
CA GLU A 81 -3.31 23.75 1.43
C GLU A 81 -4.53 23.08 0.80
N THR A 82 -4.35 22.43 -0.36
CA THR A 82 -5.44 21.74 -1.08
C THR A 82 -5.89 20.47 -0.36
N GLN A 83 -4.96 19.66 0.14
CA GLN A 83 -5.23 18.46 0.94
C GLN A 83 -5.97 18.85 2.24
N VAL A 84 -5.45 19.82 2.99
CA VAL A 84 -6.07 20.31 4.23
C VAL A 84 -7.46 20.87 3.98
N LYS A 85 -7.68 21.63 2.89
CA LYS A 85 -9.00 22.11 2.49
C LYS A 85 -9.97 20.96 2.18
N ASP A 86 -9.58 20.03 1.30
CA ASP A 86 -10.45 18.90 0.92
C ASP A 86 -10.74 17.99 2.13
N ILE A 87 -9.77 17.81 3.03
CA ILE A 87 -9.92 17.04 4.28
C ILE A 87 -10.79 17.77 5.32
N ASN A 88 -10.77 19.10 5.37
CA ASN A 88 -11.68 19.89 6.20
C ASN A 88 -13.11 19.93 5.65
N ALA A 89 -13.26 19.82 4.32
CA ALA A 89 -14.56 19.77 3.65
C ALA A 89 -15.15 18.35 3.56
N ALA A 90 -14.32 17.31 3.66
CA ALA A 90 -14.75 15.93 3.71
C ALA A 90 -15.52 15.66 5.02
N PRO A 91 -16.78 15.17 4.98
CA PRO A 91 -17.50 14.84 6.21
C PRO A 91 -16.84 13.67 6.97
N PHE A 92 -16.12 12.80 6.26
CA PHE A 92 -15.42 11.63 6.80
C PHE A 92 -14.09 11.38 6.05
N PHE A 93 -13.04 10.92 6.74
CA PHE A 93 -11.64 10.84 6.24
C PHE A 93 -10.82 9.78 7.01
N SER A 94 -10.08 8.83 6.39
CA SER A 94 -9.38 7.71 7.08
C SER A 94 -7.92 7.89 7.47
N LEU A 95 -7.46 7.29 8.59
CA LEU A 95 -6.03 7.02 8.81
C LEU A 95 -5.68 5.55 8.61
N ALA A 96 -4.55 5.32 7.94
CA ALA A 96 -3.61 4.30 8.38
C ALA A 96 -2.47 4.97 9.16
N LEU A 97 -2.15 4.41 10.33
CA LEU A 97 -0.94 4.67 11.09
C LEU A 97 -0.01 3.47 10.89
N ASP A 98 1.21 3.69 10.39
CA ASP A 98 2.17 2.63 10.14
C ASP A 98 3.59 3.04 10.61
N GLU A 99 4.42 2.06 10.96
CA GLU A 99 5.84 2.30 11.22
C GLU A 99 6.68 1.75 10.05
N SER A 100 7.28 2.67 9.32
CA SER A 100 8.22 2.39 8.26
C SER A 100 9.65 2.29 8.81
N THR A 101 10.56 1.78 8.00
CA THR A 101 12.01 1.85 8.24
C THR A 101 12.66 2.30 6.95
N ASP A 102 13.53 3.31 7.02
CA ASP A 102 14.27 3.82 5.87
C ASP A 102 15.52 3.00 5.53
N VAL A 103 16.21 3.39 4.46
CA VAL A 103 17.45 2.74 3.98
C VAL A 103 18.63 2.89 4.93
N SER A 104 18.52 3.71 5.99
CA SER A 104 19.51 3.84 7.07
C SER A 104 19.10 3.06 8.33
N HIS A 105 18.06 2.23 8.24
CA HIS A 105 17.46 1.48 9.35
C HIS A 105 16.88 2.34 10.48
N LEU A 106 16.59 3.62 10.23
CA LEU A 106 15.85 4.45 11.18
C LEU A 106 14.35 4.17 11.03
N SER A 107 13.69 3.92 12.16
CA SER A 107 12.23 3.83 12.21
C SER A 107 11.57 5.17 11.90
N GLN A 108 10.42 5.14 11.23
CA GLN A 108 9.69 6.34 10.81
C GLN A 108 8.19 6.12 11.00
N PHE A 109 7.49 7.08 11.60
CA PHE A 109 6.04 7.03 11.79
C PHE A 109 5.33 7.63 10.57
N SER A 110 4.66 6.78 9.79
CA SER A 110 3.96 7.15 8.56
C SER A 110 2.46 7.32 8.83
N VAL A 111 1.88 8.40 8.32
CA VAL A 111 0.45 8.68 8.42
C VAL A 111 -0.14 8.88 7.03
N ILE A 112 -1.19 8.13 6.71
CA ILE A 112 -1.85 8.13 5.40
C ILE A 112 -3.33 8.47 5.58
N ALA A 113 -3.77 9.55 4.96
CA ALA A 113 -5.18 9.95 4.89
C ALA A 113 -5.93 9.27 3.74
N ARG A 114 -7.22 8.96 3.90
CA ARG A 114 -8.08 8.41 2.84
C ARG A 114 -9.50 9.01 2.88
N TYR A 115 -9.81 9.99 2.04
CA TYR A 115 -10.97 10.87 2.25
C TYR A 115 -11.76 11.16 0.98
N ALA A 116 -13.05 11.44 1.14
CA ALA A 116 -13.94 11.78 0.04
C ALA A 116 -13.74 13.24 -0.39
N ALA A 117 -13.23 13.44 -1.60
CA ALA A 117 -13.11 14.75 -2.25
C ALA A 117 -14.04 14.76 -3.48
N GLY A 118 -15.29 15.23 -3.27
CA GLY A 118 -16.36 15.10 -4.26
C GLY A 118 -16.63 13.63 -4.61
N ASP A 119 -16.68 13.33 -5.91
CA ASP A 119 -16.92 11.97 -6.44
C ASP A 119 -15.68 11.06 -6.44
N THR A 120 -14.68 11.35 -5.59
CA THR A 120 -13.42 10.60 -5.55
C THR A 120 -13.00 10.26 -4.13
N LEU A 121 -12.66 8.98 -3.89
CA LEU A 121 -11.85 8.63 -2.73
C LEU A 121 -10.39 8.93 -3.04
N ARG A 122 -9.76 9.78 -2.24
CA ARG A 122 -8.32 10.00 -2.25
C ARG A 122 -7.66 9.10 -1.20
N GLU A 123 -6.38 8.82 -1.40
CA GLU A 123 -5.53 8.09 -0.45
C GLU A 123 -4.13 8.67 -0.62
N GLU A 124 -3.62 9.32 0.42
CA GLU A 124 -2.58 10.35 0.37
C GLU A 124 -1.72 10.28 1.64
N SER A 125 -0.39 10.35 1.53
CA SER A 125 0.46 10.47 2.73
C SER A 125 0.31 11.88 3.32
N LEU A 126 -0.07 11.97 4.60
CA LEU A 126 -0.13 13.23 5.33
C LEU A 126 1.22 13.68 5.82
N ALA A 127 2.02 12.75 6.38
CA ALA A 127 3.36 13.01 6.88
C ALA A 127 4.13 11.71 7.16
N VAL A 128 5.45 11.88 7.34
CA VAL A 128 6.37 10.84 7.82
C VAL A 128 7.32 11.47 8.85
N LEU A 129 7.20 11.09 10.13
CA LEU A 129 8.09 11.53 11.20
C LEU A 129 9.23 10.53 11.42
N ARG A 130 10.35 10.96 12.00
CA ARG A 130 11.46 10.06 12.40
C ARG A 130 11.32 9.61 13.85
N ILE A 131 11.44 8.31 14.09
CA ILE A 131 11.55 7.70 15.42
C ILE A 131 13.05 7.46 15.69
N LYS A 132 13.53 7.77 16.90
CA LYS A 132 14.96 7.63 17.25
C LYS A 132 15.27 6.21 17.72
N GLY A 133 16.12 5.49 16.98
CA GLY A 133 16.61 4.14 17.31
C GLY A 133 17.84 3.75 16.48
N TYR A 134 18.58 2.72 16.91
CA TYR A 134 19.85 2.28 16.30
C TYR A 134 19.93 0.75 16.18
N THR A 135 20.61 0.23 15.15
CA THR A 135 21.02 -1.19 15.02
C THR A 135 22.45 -1.31 14.46
N ARG A 136 23.07 -2.50 14.56
CA ARG A 136 24.51 -2.73 14.27
C ARG A 136 24.73 -3.50 12.95
N ALA A 137 25.68 -3.08 12.13
CA ALA A 137 25.83 -3.52 10.73
C ALA A 137 26.99 -4.51 10.43
N LEU A 138 27.74 -5.00 11.43
CA LEU A 138 28.95 -5.79 11.17
C LEU A 138 28.67 -7.23 10.70
N ASN A 139 27.80 -7.95 11.41
CA ASN A 139 27.60 -9.39 11.22
C ASN A 139 26.93 -9.73 9.88
N ASP A 140 26.05 -8.83 9.39
CA ASP A 140 25.38 -8.93 8.08
C ASP A 140 26.38 -9.09 6.92
N ARG A 141 27.48 -8.33 6.96
CA ARG A 141 28.51 -8.36 5.91
C ARG A 141 29.21 -9.73 5.86
N GLN A 142 29.55 -10.29 7.01
CA GLN A 142 30.23 -11.59 7.09
C GLN A 142 29.34 -12.74 6.59
N PHE A 143 28.04 -12.72 6.90
CA PHE A 143 27.13 -13.77 6.45
C PHE A 143 26.85 -13.71 4.94
N LYS A 144 26.84 -12.51 4.35
CA LYS A 144 26.72 -12.34 2.88
C LYS A 144 27.90 -12.95 2.14
N THR A 145 29.13 -12.69 2.59
CA THR A 145 30.35 -13.23 1.97
C THR A 145 30.31 -14.76 1.87
N LEU A 146 29.88 -15.45 2.93
CA LEU A 146 29.72 -16.91 2.94
C LEU A 146 28.74 -17.41 1.86
N LEU A 147 27.58 -16.77 1.70
CA LEU A 147 26.56 -17.22 0.75
C LEU A 147 27.00 -17.03 -0.70
N ASP A 148 27.76 -15.96 -0.98
CA ASP A 148 28.38 -15.73 -2.27
C ASP A 148 29.53 -16.74 -2.54
N GLU A 149 30.31 -17.12 -1.52
CA GLU A 149 31.36 -18.17 -1.59
C GLU A 149 30.77 -19.58 -1.84
N VAL A 150 29.63 -19.90 -1.24
CA VAL A 150 28.93 -21.20 -1.38
C VAL A 150 28.05 -21.24 -2.65
N GLY A 151 27.87 -20.10 -3.35
CA GLY A 151 27.07 -20.03 -4.57
C GLY A 151 25.56 -20.17 -4.35
N ASN A 152 25.07 -19.77 -3.17
CA ASN A 152 23.65 -19.85 -2.83
C ASN A 152 22.82 -18.80 -3.60
N ASN A 153 21.58 -19.12 -3.96
CA ASN A 153 20.66 -18.23 -4.68
C ASN A 153 20.23 -16.96 -3.90
N TYR A 154 20.66 -16.78 -2.65
CA TYR A 154 20.34 -15.62 -1.81
C TYR A 154 21.59 -14.90 -1.31
N HIS A 155 21.81 -13.66 -1.76
CA HIS A 155 22.87 -12.75 -1.27
C HIS A 155 22.57 -12.17 0.13
N GLY A 156 22.25 -13.01 1.11
CA GLY A 156 22.00 -12.63 2.51
C GLY A 156 20.57 -12.84 3.03
N LEU A 157 20.45 -12.86 4.36
CA LEU A 157 19.18 -12.69 5.07
C LEU A 157 18.67 -11.25 4.90
N LEU A 158 17.35 -11.07 5.02
CA LEU A 158 16.76 -9.73 5.10
C LEU A 158 16.92 -9.22 6.53
N LEU A 159 17.62 -8.10 6.71
CA LEU A 159 17.77 -7.48 8.03
C LEU A 159 16.41 -7.09 8.61
N HIS A 160 16.20 -7.50 9.87
CA HIS A 160 14.96 -7.32 10.59
C HIS A 160 14.77 -5.85 11.03
N SER A 161 13.58 -5.30 10.78
CA SER A 161 12.99 -4.30 11.68
C SER A 161 11.79 -4.93 12.38
N ASN A 162 11.56 -4.55 13.64
CA ASN A 162 10.52 -5.14 14.50
C ASN A 162 9.13 -5.16 13.85
N VAL A 163 8.88 -4.19 12.97
CA VAL A 163 7.57 -3.81 12.45
C VAL A 163 7.04 -4.70 11.33
N ARG A 164 7.92 -5.15 10.41
CA ARG A 164 7.47 -5.69 9.12
C ARG A 164 7.34 -7.20 9.17
N TRP A 165 6.16 -7.69 9.52
CA TRP A 165 5.90 -9.13 9.60
C TRP A 165 6.01 -9.88 8.25
N LEU A 166 5.81 -9.19 7.12
CA LEU A 166 6.19 -9.66 5.78
C LEU A 166 7.66 -10.05 5.68
N SER A 167 8.56 -9.31 6.34
CA SER A 167 9.99 -9.66 6.36
C SER A 167 10.23 -10.91 7.21
N ARG A 168 9.50 -11.10 8.33
CA ARG A 168 9.64 -12.28 9.19
C ARG A 168 9.30 -13.57 8.44
N GLY A 169 8.18 -13.63 7.71
CA GLY A 169 7.83 -14.80 6.89
C GLY A 169 8.88 -15.08 5.80
N LYS A 170 9.35 -14.04 5.10
CA LYS A 170 10.41 -14.17 4.07
C LYS A 170 11.77 -14.52 4.64
N VAL A 171 12.10 -14.09 5.87
CA VAL A 171 13.31 -14.48 6.61
C VAL A 171 13.22 -15.94 7.03
N LEU A 172 12.10 -16.41 7.59
CA LEU A 172 11.88 -17.82 7.91
C LEU A 172 12.01 -18.70 6.66
N SER A 173 11.42 -18.27 5.54
CA SER A 173 11.50 -18.95 4.24
C SER A 173 12.95 -19.05 3.72
N ARG A 174 13.76 -17.97 3.85
CA ARG A 174 15.20 -17.99 3.51
C ARG A 174 16.04 -18.82 4.50
N PHE A 175 15.76 -18.72 5.80
CA PHE A 175 16.47 -19.46 6.85
C PHE A 175 16.29 -20.97 6.65
N ALA A 176 15.07 -21.42 6.34
CA ALA A 176 14.77 -22.80 5.97
C ALA A 176 15.55 -23.26 4.72
N ALA A 177 15.70 -22.39 3.73
CA ALA A 177 16.42 -22.68 2.48
C ALA A 177 17.96 -22.59 2.59
N CYS A 178 18.50 -22.00 3.66
CA CYS A 178 19.94 -21.88 3.93
C CYS A 178 20.35 -22.62 5.22
N LEU A 179 19.51 -23.57 5.71
CA LEU A 179 19.63 -24.12 7.06
C LEU A 179 20.96 -24.86 7.27
N ASN A 180 21.48 -25.51 6.23
CA ASN A 180 22.74 -26.27 6.30
C ASN A 180 23.94 -25.30 6.34
N GLU A 181 23.94 -24.28 5.49
CA GLU A 181 24.96 -23.22 5.48
C GLU A 181 24.96 -22.44 6.80
N ILE A 182 23.80 -22.25 7.42
CA ILE A 182 23.67 -21.64 8.75
C ILE A 182 24.29 -22.53 9.84
N ARG A 183 24.05 -23.84 9.84
CA ARG A 183 24.72 -24.79 10.77
C ARG A 183 26.24 -24.70 10.63
N THR A 184 26.77 -24.85 9.42
CA THR A 184 28.21 -24.76 9.13
C THR A 184 28.80 -23.39 9.51
N PHE A 185 28.07 -22.29 9.31
CA PHE A 185 28.54 -20.98 9.76
C PHE A 185 28.60 -20.86 11.29
N LEU A 186 27.62 -21.39 12.01
CA LEU A 186 27.60 -21.38 13.49
C LEU A 186 28.72 -22.25 14.06
N GLU A 187 28.97 -23.42 13.47
CA GLU A 187 30.12 -24.28 13.76
C GLU A 187 31.46 -23.54 13.57
N ILE A 188 31.65 -22.87 12.42
CA ILE A 188 32.84 -22.04 12.13
C ILE A 188 33.01 -20.87 13.13
N LYS A 189 31.92 -20.37 13.71
CA LYS A 189 31.94 -19.31 14.73
C LYS A 189 32.07 -19.84 16.17
N GLY A 190 32.04 -21.16 16.39
CA GLY A 190 32.03 -21.75 17.73
C GLY A 190 30.76 -21.41 18.51
N ILE A 191 29.61 -21.28 17.84
CA ILE A 191 28.32 -20.95 18.44
C ILE A 191 27.44 -22.21 18.41
N GLU A 192 27.20 -22.80 19.58
CA GLU A 192 26.26 -23.91 19.73
C GLU A 192 24.81 -23.41 19.66
N HIS A 193 23.94 -24.17 18.96
CA HIS A 193 22.50 -23.89 18.86
C HIS A 193 21.75 -25.25 18.72
N PRO A 194 21.54 -25.98 19.83
CA PRO A 194 21.09 -27.38 19.80
C PRO A 194 19.74 -27.59 19.12
N GLU A 195 18.85 -26.59 19.17
CA GLU A 195 17.54 -26.61 18.51
C GLU A 195 17.64 -26.80 16.99
N LEU A 196 18.73 -26.38 16.35
CA LEU A 196 18.97 -26.58 14.92
C LEU A 196 19.37 -28.03 14.57
N ALA A 197 19.60 -28.90 15.56
CA ALA A 197 19.79 -30.34 15.41
C ALA A 197 18.57 -31.16 15.88
N GLU A 198 17.62 -30.54 16.57
CA GLU A 198 16.47 -31.24 17.17
C GLU A 198 15.33 -31.48 16.16
N THR A 199 15.04 -32.74 15.84
CA THR A 199 14.01 -33.12 14.86
C THR A 199 12.61 -32.61 15.21
N GLU A 200 12.24 -32.56 16.49
CA GLU A 200 10.92 -32.06 16.93
C GLU A 200 10.81 -30.53 16.82
N TRP A 201 11.87 -29.79 17.18
CA TRP A 201 11.96 -28.35 16.93
C TRP A 201 11.90 -28.02 15.43
N LEU A 202 12.68 -28.74 14.61
CA LEU A 202 12.71 -28.55 13.16
C LEU A 202 11.33 -28.83 12.52
N PHE A 203 10.61 -29.85 12.98
CA PHE A 203 9.24 -30.12 12.55
C PHE A 203 8.30 -28.93 12.81
N LYS A 204 8.33 -28.37 14.03
CA LYS A 204 7.57 -27.16 14.39
C LYS A 204 8.00 -25.93 13.59
N PHE A 205 9.31 -25.80 13.31
CA PHE A 205 9.88 -24.74 12.50
C PHE A 205 9.38 -24.79 11.05
N TYR A 206 9.44 -25.94 10.37
CA TYR A 206 8.96 -26.04 8.98
C TYR A 206 7.45 -25.80 8.86
N TYR A 207 6.66 -26.25 9.85
CA TYR A 207 5.24 -25.87 9.97
C TYR A 207 5.07 -24.34 10.07
N LEU A 208 5.86 -23.66 10.90
CA LEU A 208 5.81 -22.22 11.05
C LEU A 208 6.23 -21.47 9.77
N VAL A 209 7.20 -22.01 9.01
CA VAL A 209 7.63 -21.45 7.72
C VAL A 209 6.48 -21.50 6.69
N ASP A 210 5.75 -22.62 6.60
CA ASP A 210 4.60 -22.73 5.68
C ASP A 210 3.40 -21.88 6.17
N MET A 211 3.09 -21.87 7.46
CA MET A 211 2.03 -21.02 8.03
C MET A 211 2.30 -19.52 7.87
N THR A 212 3.56 -19.09 8.03
CA THR A 212 3.92 -17.67 7.82
C THR A 212 3.91 -17.26 6.36
N GLU A 213 4.08 -18.20 5.42
CA GLU A 213 3.85 -17.94 3.99
C GLU A 213 2.35 -17.79 3.69
N HIS A 214 1.47 -18.64 4.24
CA HIS A 214 0.01 -18.48 4.10
C HIS A 214 -0.49 -17.15 4.68
N LEU A 215 0.04 -16.74 5.84
CA LEU A 215 -0.25 -15.44 6.43
C LEU A 215 0.31 -14.29 5.55
N ASN A 216 1.52 -14.41 5.02
CA ASN A 216 2.13 -13.45 4.08
C ASN A 216 1.26 -13.25 2.82
N GLN A 217 0.68 -14.32 2.26
CA GLN A 217 -0.28 -14.25 1.16
C GLN A 217 -1.56 -13.48 1.52
N LEU A 218 -2.10 -13.67 2.74
CA LEU A 218 -3.25 -12.87 3.21
C LEU A 218 -2.86 -11.39 3.32
N ASN A 219 -1.69 -11.08 3.87
CA ASN A 219 -1.27 -9.69 4.05
C ASN A 219 -1.15 -8.93 2.73
N VAL A 220 -0.56 -9.55 1.71
CA VAL A 220 -0.42 -8.96 0.37
C VAL A 220 -1.77 -8.72 -0.31
N LYS A 221 -2.84 -9.42 0.11
CA LYS A 221 -4.22 -9.12 -0.32
C LYS A 221 -4.88 -8.00 0.49
N MET A 222 -4.58 -7.89 1.79
CA MET A 222 -5.15 -6.85 2.66
C MET A 222 -4.45 -5.49 2.47
N GLN A 223 -3.16 -5.49 2.14
CA GLN A 223 -2.39 -4.28 1.85
C GLN A 223 -2.56 -3.83 0.39
N GLY A 224 -2.68 -2.52 0.17
CA GLY A 224 -2.71 -1.91 -1.16
C GLY A 224 -3.76 -0.81 -1.28
N ILE A 225 -3.42 0.20 -2.08
CA ILE A 225 -4.33 1.31 -2.42
C ILE A 225 -5.53 0.75 -3.19
N GLY A 226 -6.74 1.04 -2.73
CA GLY A 226 -7.97 0.64 -3.43
C GLY A 226 -8.74 -0.55 -2.82
N ASN A 227 -8.36 -1.01 -1.62
CA ASN A 227 -9.09 -2.04 -0.90
C ASN A 227 -10.29 -1.45 -0.13
N THR A 228 -11.46 -2.07 -0.30
CA THR A 228 -12.68 -1.75 0.45
C THR A 228 -12.73 -2.52 1.77
N VAL A 229 -13.51 -2.05 2.76
CA VAL A 229 -13.76 -2.83 3.99
C VAL A 229 -14.39 -4.21 3.66
N LEU A 230 -15.21 -4.26 2.60
CA LEU A 230 -15.80 -5.50 2.09
C LEU A 230 -14.75 -6.47 1.49
N SER A 231 -13.75 -5.97 0.74
CA SER A 231 -12.68 -6.82 0.21
C SER A 231 -11.76 -7.34 1.31
N LEU A 232 -11.50 -6.54 2.35
CA LEU A 232 -10.78 -6.97 3.55
C LEU A 232 -11.56 -8.06 4.31
N GLN A 233 -12.87 -7.88 4.51
CA GLN A 233 -13.75 -8.91 5.09
C GLN A 233 -13.69 -10.22 4.30
N HIS A 234 -13.86 -10.16 2.97
CA HIS A 234 -13.81 -11.35 2.12
C HIS A 234 -12.44 -12.04 2.17
N ALA A 235 -11.34 -11.28 2.23
CA ALA A 235 -10.00 -11.85 2.38
C ALA A 235 -9.80 -12.57 3.72
N VAL A 236 -10.29 -12.00 4.82
CA VAL A 236 -10.22 -12.62 6.16
C VAL A 236 -11.09 -13.87 6.25
N PHE A 237 -12.37 -13.82 5.87
CA PHE A 237 -13.24 -15.00 5.94
C PHE A 237 -12.76 -16.13 5.01
N ALA A 238 -12.22 -15.80 3.82
CA ALA A 238 -11.59 -16.80 2.95
C ALA A 238 -10.31 -17.41 3.54
N PHE A 239 -9.63 -16.72 4.47
CA PHE A 239 -8.48 -17.25 5.20
C PHE A 239 -8.91 -18.13 6.39
N GLU A 240 -9.96 -17.75 7.11
CA GLU A 240 -10.53 -18.58 8.18
C GLU A 240 -11.00 -19.94 7.64
N ASN A 241 -11.71 -19.96 6.50
CA ASN A 241 -12.10 -21.20 5.82
C ASN A 241 -10.88 -22.04 5.38
N LYS A 242 -9.74 -21.41 5.05
CA LYS A 242 -8.49 -22.12 4.78
C LYS A 242 -7.89 -22.73 6.04
N LEU A 243 -7.90 -22.02 7.17
CA LEU A 243 -7.42 -22.56 8.45
C LEU A 243 -8.25 -23.78 8.89
N GLU A 244 -9.57 -23.76 8.68
CA GLU A 244 -10.45 -24.91 8.93
C GLU A 244 -10.07 -26.13 8.06
N LEU A 245 -9.79 -25.91 6.77
CA LEU A 245 -9.28 -26.94 5.87
C LEU A 245 -7.87 -27.42 6.27
N PHE A 246 -6.99 -26.54 6.74
CA PHE A 246 -5.64 -26.88 7.19
C PHE A 246 -5.66 -27.74 8.46
N ILE A 247 -6.57 -27.48 9.41
CA ILE A 247 -6.78 -28.31 10.61
C ILE A 247 -7.15 -29.74 10.17
N MET A 248 -8.19 -29.87 9.34
CA MET A 248 -8.65 -31.17 8.81
C MET A 248 -7.53 -31.92 8.07
N TYR A 249 -6.70 -31.22 7.30
CA TYR A 249 -5.55 -31.81 6.57
C TYR A 249 -4.39 -32.22 7.49
N LEU A 250 -4.15 -31.52 8.60
CA LEU A 250 -3.18 -31.95 9.61
C LEU A 250 -3.68 -33.19 10.37
N GLU A 251 -4.95 -33.19 10.79
CA GLU A 251 -5.60 -34.31 11.49
C GLU A 251 -5.67 -35.60 10.63
N THR A 252 -5.80 -35.46 9.30
CA THR A 252 -5.80 -36.58 8.35
C THR A 252 -4.42 -36.90 7.76
N GLY A 253 -3.38 -36.15 8.12
CA GLY A 253 -2.00 -36.35 7.64
C GLY A 253 -1.71 -35.90 6.21
N HIS A 254 -2.66 -35.24 5.53
CA HIS A 254 -2.53 -34.76 4.16
C HIS A 254 -1.82 -33.40 4.05
N LEU A 255 -0.49 -33.41 4.07
CA LEU A 255 0.37 -32.20 4.01
C LEU A 255 0.41 -31.47 2.65
N LEU A 256 -0.71 -31.40 1.93
CA LEU A 256 -0.83 -30.76 0.61
C LEU A 256 -0.62 -29.23 0.64
N HIS A 257 -0.82 -28.59 1.79
CA HIS A 257 -0.64 -27.15 1.98
C HIS A 257 0.57 -26.80 2.86
N PHE A 258 1.38 -27.80 3.19
CA PHE A 258 2.56 -27.67 4.06
C PHE A 258 3.76 -28.31 3.35
N GLU A 259 4.17 -27.72 2.23
CA GLU A 259 5.13 -28.34 1.31
C GLU A 259 6.51 -28.55 1.91
N LYS A 260 6.99 -27.61 2.75
CA LYS A 260 8.31 -27.69 3.39
C LYS A 260 8.26 -28.63 4.59
N LEU A 261 7.17 -28.59 5.36
CA LEU A 261 6.91 -29.57 6.42
C LEU A 261 6.86 -31.00 5.86
N ARG A 262 6.21 -31.20 4.69
CA ARG A 262 6.17 -32.47 3.97
C ARG A 262 7.57 -32.90 3.55
N GLN A 263 8.32 -32.03 2.85
CA GLN A 263 9.70 -32.33 2.42
C GLN A 263 10.60 -32.71 3.60
N PHE A 264 10.50 -32.00 4.74
CA PHE A 264 11.25 -32.33 5.95
C PHE A 264 10.82 -33.67 6.55
N LYS A 265 9.52 -33.89 6.73
CA LYS A 265 8.97 -35.14 7.27
C LYS A 265 9.39 -36.34 6.42
N ASP A 266 9.24 -36.24 5.10
CA ASP A 266 9.53 -37.31 4.15
C ASP A 266 11.04 -37.62 4.07
N ALA A 267 11.90 -36.60 4.26
CA ALA A 267 13.35 -36.81 4.39
C ALA A 267 13.71 -37.52 5.71
N CYS A 268 13.09 -37.14 6.84
CA CYS A 268 13.33 -37.76 8.14
C CYS A 268 12.79 -39.18 8.23
N THR A 269 11.65 -39.52 7.63
CA THR A 269 11.15 -40.91 7.60
C THR A 269 11.96 -41.81 6.66
N ALA A 270 12.66 -41.23 5.68
CA ALA A 270 13.61 -41.98 4.85
C ALA A 270 14.91 -42.34 5.59
N SER A 271 15.34 -41.54 6.58
CA SER A 271 16.47 -41.88 7.46
C SER A 271 16.07 -42.71 8.68
N GLU A 272 14.94 -42.38 9.32
CA GLU A 272 14.47 -42.98 10.57
C GLU A 272 12.97 -43.31 10.49
N PRO A 273 12.59 -44.50 9.97
CA PRO A 273 11.18 -44.87 9.75
C PRO A 273 10.32 -44.95 11.03
N THR A 274 10.94 -44.99 12.21
CA THR A 274 10.29 -45.00 13.52
C THR A 274 9.99 -43.60 14.07
N GLN A 275 10.44 -42.53 13.40
CA GLN A 275 10.27 -41.17 13.90
C GLN A 275 8.80 -40.74 13.88
N ASN A 276 8.23 -40.56 15.07
CA ASN A 276 6.85 -40.09 15.23
C ASN A 276 6.76 -38.56 15.07
N PHE A 277 5.66 -38.09 14.48
CA PHE A 277 5.44 -36.69 14.17
C PHE A 277 4.03 -36.26 14.60
N ASP A 278 3.93 -35.48 15.68
CA ASP A 278 2.65 -35.05 16.27
C ASP A 278 1.97 -33.97 15.42
N LEU A 279 1.20 -34.43 14.43
CA LEU A 279 0.37 -33.59 13.58
C LEU A 279 -0.87 -33.04 14.29
N HIS A 280 -1.34 -33.69 15.37
CA HIS A 280 -2.46 -33.19 16.16
C HIS A 280 -2.09 -31.94 16.98
N GLN A 281 -0.85 -31.86 17.47
CA GLN A 281 -0.32 -30.63 18.08
C GLN A 281 -0.30 -29.47 17.08
N LEU A 282 0.11 -29.71 15.83
CA LEU A 282 0.08 -28.68 14.77
C LEU A 282 -1.35 -28.27 14.39
N ALA A 283 -2.30 -29.22 14.37
CA ALA A 283 -3.72 -28.92 14.23
C ALA A 283 -4.24 -28.06 15.39
N GLY A 284 -3.83 -28.36 16.63
CA GLY A 284 -4.13 -27.55 17.82
C GLY A 284 -3.58 -26.12 17.75
N PHE A 285 -2.36 -25.92 17.23
CA PHE A 285 -1.83 -24.58 16.97
C PHE A 285 -2.61 -23.86 15.87
N THR A 286 -3.00 -24.55 14.80
CA THR A 286 -3.79 -23.99 13.70
C THR A 286 -5.21 -23.60 14.15
N SER A 287 -5.85 -24.42 15.00
CA SER A 287 -7.12 -24.12 15.66
C SER A 287 -7.00 -22.91 16.60
N SER A 288 -5.93 -22.83 17.39
CA SER A 288 -5.65 -21.67 18.26
C SER A 288 -5.49 -20.37 17.46
N LEU A 289 -4.83 -20.44 16.28
CA LEU A 289 -4.74 -19.32 15.35
C LEU A 289 -6.11 -18.94 14.76
N LEU A 290 -6.92 -19.93 14.37
CA LEU A 290 -8.28 -19.71 13.85
C LEU A 290 -9.18 -19.01 14.88
N GLN A 291 -9.17 -19.42 16.15
CA GLN A 291 -9.94 -18.72 17.20
C GLN A 291 -9.42 -17.30 17.43
N SER A 292 -8.10 -17.09 17.35
CA SER A 292 -7.50 -15.76 17.43
C SER A 292 -7.93 -14.85 16.28
N PHE A 293 -8.05 -15.38 15.05
CA PHE A 293 -8.64 -14.67 13.92
C PHE A 293 -10.14 -14.38 14.14
N LYS A 294 -10.91 -15.39 14.55
CA LYS A 294 -12.35 -15.26 14.79
C LYS A 294 -12.64 -14.18 15.83
N ALA A 295 -11.88 -14.11 16.91
CA ALA A 295 -11.99 -13.06 17.92
C ALA A 295 -11.54 -11.69 17.38
N ARG A 296 -10.34 -11.60 16.76
CA ARG A 296 -9.77 -10.33 16.29
C ARG A 296 -10.57 -9.64 15.19
N PHE A 297 -11.31 -10.41 14.39
CA PHE A 297 -12.18 -9.91 13.32
C PHE A 297 -13.68 -10.15 13.63
N GLY A 298 -14.06 -10.12 14.92
CA GLY A 298 -15.45 -10.22 15.38
C GLY A 298 -16.36 -9.20 14.71
N ASP A 299 -15.96 -7.92 14.74
CA ASP A 299 -16.65 -6.75 14.17
C ASP A 299 -17.07 -6.96 12.71
N PHE A 300 -16.26 -7.67 11.91
CA PHE A 300 -16.60 -7.98 10.53
C PHE A 300 -17.88 -8.82 10.45
N ARG A 301 -18.10 -9.78 11.34
CA ARG A 301 -19.35 -10.57 11.37
C ARG A 301 -20.53 -9.71 11.77
N GLU A 302 -20.38 -8.93 12.84
CA GLU A 302 -21.42 -8.01 13.33
C GLU A 302 -21.86 -7.01 12.26
N HIS A 303 -20.91 -6.46 11.51
CA HIS A 303 -21.17 -5.42 10.49
C HIS A 303 -21.29 -5.97 9.06
N THR A 304 -21.34 -7.30 8.87
CA THR A 304 -21.49 -7.93 7.53
C THR A 304 -22.70 -7.41 6.77
N ARG A 305 -23.83 -7.14 7.45
CA ARG A 305 -25.04 -6.58 6.80
C ARG A 305 -24.77 -5.18 6.24
N LEU A 306 -24.09 -4.32 7.01
CA LEU A 306 -23.71 -2.97 6.62
C LEU A 306 -22.77 -2.97 5.40
N PHE A 307 -21.72 -3.80 5.43
CA PHE A 307 -20.75 -3.84 4.33
C PHE A 307 -21.35 -4.38 3.02
N LYS A 308 -22.29 -5.34 3.11
CA LYS A 308 -23.07 -5.80 1.94
C LYS A 308 -24.05 -4.75 1.43
N PHE A 309 -24.62 -3.90 2.29
CA PHE A 309 -25.50 -2.81 1.86
C PHE A 309 -24.79 -1.78 0.96
N ILE A 310 -23.47 -1.57 1.12
CA ILE A 310 -22.68 -0.65 0.27
C ILE A 310 -22.68 -1.06 -1.22
N THR A 311 -22.85 -2.35 -1.51
CA THR A 311 -22.87 -2.91 -2.88
C THR A 311 -24.26 -3.40 -3.31
N HIS A 312 -25.08 -3.89 -2.38
CA HIS A 312 -26.39 -4.51 -2.63
C HIS A 312 -27.51 -3.86 -1.78
N PRO A 313 -27.72 -2.52 -1.83
CA PRO A 313 -28.71 -1.84 -0.98
C PRO A 313 -30.15 -2.22 -1.30
N ASN A 314 -30.40 -2.68 -2.53
CA ASN A 314 -31.68 -3.21 -2.99
C ASN A 314 -32.03 -4.58 -2.38
N VAL A 315 -31.03 -5.40 -2.02
CA VAL A 315 -31.24 -6.75 -1.44
C VAL A 315 -31.05 -6.75 0.08
N CYS A 316 -30.14 -5.93 0.59
CA CYS A 316 -29.83 -5.86 2.02
C CYS A 316 -30.88 -5.04 2.79
N SER A 317 -31.13 -5.43 4.03
CA SER A 317 -32.04 -4.75 4.97
C SER A 317 -31.32 -4.54 6.29
N LEU A 318 -31.24 -3.29 6.76
CA LEU A 318 -30.43 -2.87 7.91
C LEU A 318 -31.25 -2.65 9.20
N ASN A 319 -32.44 -3.24 9.31
CA ASN A 319 -33.42 -3.13 10.42
C ASN A 319 -32.89 -3.56 11.83
N THR A 320 -31.60 -3.84 11.95
CA THR A 320 -30.87 -4.29 13.16
C THR A 320 -29.45 -3.73 13.22
N ALA A 321 -29.02 -2.92 12.24
CA ALA A 321 -27.70 -2.31 12.25
C ALA A 321 -27.74 -1.04 13.12
N ASN A 322 -26.83 -0.95 14.08
CA ASN A 322 -26.63 0.31 14.79
C ASN A 322 -26.02 1.33 13.81
N LEU A 323 -26.66 2.49 13.65
CA LEU A 323 -26.18 3.61 12.83
C LEU A 323 -25.75 4.84 13.68
N SER A 324 -25.84 4.77 15.02
CA SER A 324 -25.67 5.94 15.90
C SER A 324 -24.26 6.52 15.96
N TYR A 325 -23.25 5.81 15.43
CA TYR A 325 -21.88 6.33 15.28
C TYR A 325 -21.70 7.23 14.05
N ILE A 326 -22.75 7.46 13.26
CA ILE A 326 -22.72 8.29 12.05
C ILE A 326 -23.46 9.60 12.36
N PRO A 327 -22.74 10.75 12.43
CA PRO A 327 -23.37 12.06 12.55
C PRO A 327 -24.45 12.31 11.49
N ASP A 328 -25.53 12.96 11.91
CA ASP A 328 -26.61 13.45 11.05
C ASP A 328 -27.26 12.36 10.17
N VAL A 329 -27.41 11.16 10.74
CA VAL A 329 -28.13 10.01 10.19
C VAL A 329 -29.20 9.55 11.19
N PHE A 330 -30.47 9.71 10.83
CA PHE A 330 -31.61 9.20 11.61
C PHE A 330 -32.14 7.90 11.00
N LEU A 331 -32.42 6.90 11.84
CA LEU A 331 -32.89 5.58 11.38
C LEU A 331 -34.18 5.67 10.56
N ARG A 332 -35.15 6.49 10.98
CA ARG A 332 -36.41 6.74 10.26
C ARG A 332 -36.18 7.19 8.81
N ASP A 333 -35.28 8.15 8.63
CA ASP A 333 -35.03 8.78 7.33
C ASP A 333 -34.22 7.83 6.43
N PHE A 334 -33.28 7.09 7.02
CA PHE A 334 -32.61 5.97 6.37
C PHE A 334 -33.60 4.88 5.90
N GLU A 335 -34.55 4.46 6.74
CA GLU A 335 -35.53 3.42 6.40
C GLU A 335 -36.48 3.86 5.26
N ALA A 336 -36.88 5.13 5.24
CA ALA A 336 -37.64 5.71 4.14
C ALA A 336 -36.82 5.76 2.83
N GLU A 337 -35.58 6.28 2.87
CA GLU A 337 -34.69 6.32 1.70
C GLU A 337 -34.39 4.91 1.14
N VAL A 338 -34.31 3.87 1.99
CA VAL A 338 -34.16 2.47 1.55
C VAL A 338 -35.43 1.94 0.86
N ALA A 339 -36.63 2.33 1.33
CA ALA A 339 -37.88 1.92 0.69
C ALA A 339 -38.01 2.52 -0.72
N ASP A 340 -37.75 3.82 -0.87
CA ASP A 340 -37.78 4.52 -2.16
C ASP A 340 -36.73 3.97 -3.14
N LEU A 341 -35.52 3.67 -2.66
CA LEU A 341 -34.48 3.04 -3.48
C LEU A 341 -34.91 1.66 -3.99
N LYS A 342 -35.57 0.86 -3.14
CA LYS A 342 -36.06 -0.49 -3.50
C LYS A 342 -37.26 -0.46 -4.45
N ALA A 343 -38.08 0.58 -4.39
CA ALA A 343 -39.20 0.79 -5.32
C ALA A 343 -38.75 1.32 -6.69
N SER A 344 -37.51 1.81 -6.84
CA SER A 344 -37.02 2.43 -8.07
C SER A 344 -36.20 1.47 -8.94
N ASP A 345 -36.83 0.88 -9.95
CA ASP A 345 -36.16 0.03 -10.96
C ASP A 345 -34.89 0.66 -11.55
N MET A 346 -34.90 1.99 -11.77
CA MET A 346 -33.76 2.71 -12.31
C MET A 346 -32.54 2.67 -11.36
N TRP A 347 -32.75 2.89 -10.06
CA TRP A 347 -31.65 2.81 -9.08
C TRP A 347 -31.26 1.37 -8.79
N VAL A 348 -32.22 0.45 -8.67
CA VAL A 348 -31.98 -0.99 -8.54
C VAL A 348 -31.10 -1.51 -9.70
N ASN A 349 -31.40 -1.14 -10.94
CA ASN A 349 -30.61 -1.55 -12.11
C ASN A 349 -29.24 -0.89 -12.17
N LYS A 350 -29.08 0.34 -11.65
CA LYS A 350 -27.76 0.98 -11.50
C LYS A 350 -26.87 0.25 -10.49
N PHE A 351 -27.43 -0.24 -9.38
CA PHE A 351 -26.70 -1.09 -8.44
C PHE A 351 -26.41 -2.49 -8.98
N LYS A 352 -27.25 -3.06 -9.86
CA LYS A 352 -26.87 -4.29 -10.62
C LYS A 352 -25.63 -4.05 -11.48
N SER A 353 -25.65 -3.00 -12.32
CA SER A 353 -24.53 -2.63 -13.19
C SER A 353 -23.23 -2.32 -12.42
N LEU A 354 -23.32 -1.76 -11.21
CA LEU A 354 -22.17 -1.61 -10.31
C LEU A 354 -21.55 -2.96 -9.95
N ASN A 355 -22.37 -3.97 -9.62
CA ASN A 355 -21.87 -5.28 -9.25
C ASN A 355 -21.28 -6.04 -10.45
N ASP A 356 -21.86 -5.90 -11.64
CA ASP A 356 -21.30 -6.42 -12.90
C ASP A 356 -19.92 -5.79 -13.20
N ASP A 357 -19.77 -4.49 -12.95
CA ASP A 357 -18.52 -3.75 -13.10
C ASP A 357 -17.45 -4.15 -12.06
N LEU A 358 -17.85 -4.34 -10.79
CA LEU A 358 -16.97 -4.85 -9.73
C LEU A 358 -16.51 -6.29 -10.03
N GLU A 359 -17.40 -7.16 -10.53
CA GLU A 359 -17.01 -8.52 -10.93
C GLU A 359 -16.01 -8.49 -12.10
N ARG A 360 -16.22 -7.60 -13.08
CA ARG A 360 -15.25 -7.40 -14.18
C ARG A 360 -13.89 -6.93 -13.68
N ILE A 361 -13.83 -6.04 -12.70
CA ILE A 361 -12.57 -5.60 -12.06
C ILE A 361 -11.90 -6.78 -11.33
N ALA A 362 -12.66 -7.59 -10.59
CA ALA A 362 -12.13 -8.76 -9.90
C ALA A 362 -11.57 -9.82 -10.88
N ARG A 363 -12.27 -10.09 -11.98
CA ARG A 363 -11.80 -10.95 -13.08
C ARG A 363 -10.51 -10.40 -13.69
N GLN A 364 -10.44 -9.10 -13.98
CA GLN A 364 -9.23 -8.47 -14.55
C GLN A 364 -8.03 -8.50 -13.59
N LYS A 365 -8.23 -8.26 -12.29
CA LYS A 365 -7.20 -8.41 -11.26
C LYS A 365 -6.60 -9.84 -11.25
N ALA A 366 -7.41 -10.86 -11.50
CA ALA A 366 -6.98 -12.26 -11.55
C ALA A 366 -6.17 -12.62 -12.81
N MET A 367 -6.31 -11.89 -13.92
CA MET A 367 -5.62 -12.17 -15.19
C MET A 367 -4.25 -11.48 -15.34
N TRP A 368 -3.77 -10.77 -14.30
CA TRP A 368 -2.40 -10.21 -14.18
C TRP A 368 -1.93 -9.19 -15.25
N THR A 369 -2.78 -8.78 -16.20
CA THR A 369 -2.45 -7.79 -17.24
C THR A 369 -2.57 -6.33 -16.74
N GLU A 370 -1.46 -5.57 -16.81
CA GLU A 370 -1.36 -4.12 -16.65
C GLU A 370 -2.20 -3.44 -15.54
N MET A 371 -1.78 -3.55 -14.28
CA MET A 371 -2.38 -2.82 -13.15
C MET A 371 -2.47 -1.28 -13.30
N LYS A 372 -1.77 -0.67 -14.27
CA LYS A 372 -1.64 0.80 -14.42
C LYS A 372 -2.87 1.52 -15.01
N LYS A 373 -3.96 0.82 -15.36
CA LYS A 373 -5.13 1.42 -16.05
C LYS A 373 -6.51 1.14 -15.42
N LEU A 374 -6.64 0.28 -14.40
CA LEU A 374 -7.95 -0.01 -13.81
C LEU A 374 -8.48 1.16 -12.97
N GLN A 375 -9.80 1.40 -13.04
CA GLN A 375 -10.51 2.19 -12.03
C GLN A 375 -10.49 1.43 -10.68
N PRO A 376 -10.12 2.07 -9.56
CA PRO A 376 -10.23 1.44 -8.24
C PRO A 376 -11.69 1.15 -7.85
N GLU A 377 -11.93 0.03 -7.18
CA GLU A 377 -13.26 -0.39 -6.70
C GLU A 377 -13.90 0.69 -5.82
N ASP A 378 -13.13 1.24 -4.87
CA ASP A 378 -13.53 2.39 -4.03
C ASP A 378 -14.06 3.59 -4.85
N GLN A 379 -13.46 3.88 -6.01
CA GLN A 379 -13.82 5.03 -6.84
C GLN A 379 -15.12 4.78 -7.62
N LEU A 380 -15.37 3.53 -8.04
CA LEU A 380 -16.62 3.13 -8.69
C LEU A 380 -17.80 3.14 -7.71
N LEU A 381 -17.58 2.70 -6.47
CA LEU A 381 -18.56 2.78 -5.39
C LEU A 381 -19.00 4.23 -5.13
N ILE A 382 -18.06 5.15 -4.87
CA ILE A 382 -18.41 6.56 -4.57
C ILE A 382 -19.10 7.24 -5.75
N LYS A 383 -18.65 7.03 -6.99
CA LYS A 383 -19.33 7.54 -8.19
C LYS A 383 -20.78 7.07 -8.30
N THR A 384 -21.06 5.83 -7.89
CA THR A 384 -22.41 5.27 -7.95
C THR A 384 -23.31 5.86 -6.87
N TRP A 385 -22.81 5.95 -5.63
CA TRP A 385 -23.51 6.54 -4.49
C TRP A 385 -23.77 8.04 -4.65
N ASN A 386 -22.78 8.83 -5.07
CA ASN A 386 -22.94 10.28 -5.24
C ASN A 386 -23.93 10.63 -6.36
N ALA A 387 -24.00 9.80 -7.41
CA ALA A 387 -24.93 9.95 -8.52
C ALA A 387 -26.36 9.41 -8.26
N LEU A 388 -26.75 9.27 -6.99
CA LEU A 388 -28.15 9.31 -6.55
C LEU A 388 -28.62 10.78 -6.39
N PRO A 389 -29.93 11.07 -6.39
CA PRO A 389 -30.47 12.39 -6.07
C PRO A 389 -30.07 12.90 -4.67
N VAL A 390 -30.30 14.19 -4.42
CA VAL A 390 -30.08 14.83 -3.10
C VAL A 390 -31.06 14.31 -2.04
N THR A 391 -32.17 13.67 -2.43
CA THR A 391 -33.13 13.02 -1.52
C THR A 391 -32.62 11.71 -0.89
N TYR A 392 -31.43 11.23 -1.26
CA TYR A 392 -30.80 10.02 -0.70
C TYR A 392 -29.54 10.37 0.12
N ASP A 393 -29.56 11.52 0.78
CA ASP A 393 -28.42 12.10 1.51
C ASP A 393 -28.03 11.26 2.73
N THR A 394 -29.00 10.62 3.40
CA THR A 394 -28.73 9.72 4.51
C THR A 394 -28.00 8.47 4.04
N LEU A 395 -28.43 7.84 2.93
CA LEU A 395 -27.72 6.66 2.38
C LEU A 395 -26.29 6.99 1.90
N LYS A 396 -26.09 8.19 1.34
CA LYS A 396 -24.76 8.68 0.97
C LYS A 396 -23.86 8.83 2.20
N ARG A 397 -24.33 9.49 3.26
CA ARG A 397 -23.59 9.61 4.53
C ARG A 397 -23.21 8.23 5.07
N VAL A 398 -24.16 7.30 5.18
CA VAL A 398 -23.87 5.95 5.69
C VAL A 398 -22.78 5.26 4.90
N SER A 399 -22.88 5.26 3.56
CA SER A 399 -21.94 4.55 2.68
C SER A 399 -20.54 5.16 2.67
N ILE A 400 -20.42 6.49 2.68
CA ILE A 400 -19.13 7.19 2.63
C ILE A 400 -18.45 7.21 4.01
N SER A 401 -19.20 7.16 5.11
CA SER A 401 -18.65 7.33 6.47
C SER A 401 -17.70 6.24 6.95
N ASN A 402 -17.62 5.08 6.29
CA ASN A 402 -16.89 3.90 6.80
C ASN A 402 -15.37 3.95 6.54
N LEU A 403 -14.79 5.16 6.66
CA LEU A 403 -13.45 5.58 6.22
C LEU A 403 -12.93 6.75 7.19
N ARG A 404 -12.26 6.49 8.35
CA ARG A 404 -12.00 7.42 9.56
C ARG A 404 -10.52 7.34 10.15
N SER A 405 -9.66 8.30 10.61
CA SER A 405 -9.57 9.79 10.89
C SER A 405 -8.30 10.57 10.29
N ARG A 406 -7.53 11.45 11.00
CA ARG A 406 -6.53 12.49 10.49
C ARG A 406 -5.22 12.78 11.30
N LEU A 407 -4.10 13.29 10.68
CA LEU A 407 -3.17 14.43 11.08
C LEU A 407 -1.71 14.47 10.50
N MET A 408 -0.97 15.61 10.67
CA MET A 408 0.51 15.84 10.85
C MET A 408 1.25 16.92 9.97
N ASP A 409 2.60 17.03 10.06
CA ASP A 409 3.49 18.24 9.97
C ASP A 409 4.64 18.14 8.91
N GLU A 410 5.44 19.21 8.68
CA GLU A 410 6.12 19.55 7.41
C GLU A 410 7.66 19.26 7.28
N SER A 411 8.26 19.65 6.13
CA SER A 411 9.66 19.51 5.66
C SER A 411 10.05 18.20 4.93
N LEU A 412 10.47 17.13 5.63
CA LEU A 412 10.67 15.79 5.02
C LEU A 412 9.42 15.34 4.26
N ASN A 413 8.27 15.75 4.79
CA ASN A 413 6.95 15.61 4.21
C ASN A 413 6.88 16.11 2.75
N ALA A 414 7.44 17.28 2.41
CA ALA A 414 7.27 17.91 1.10
C ALA A 414 7.72 17.03 -0.09
N CYS A 415 8.87 16.35 0.04
CA CYS A 415 9.39 15.47 -1.01
C CYS A 415 8.55 14.19 -1.14
N MET A 416 8.15 13.59 0.00
CA MET A 416 7.30 12.40 0.02
C MET A 416 5.90 12.70 -0.52
N LYS A 417 5.30 13.81 -0.08
CA LYS A 417 3.99 14.31 -0.50
C LYS A 417 3.94 14.50 -2.01
N LEU A 418 4.86 15.25 -2.62
CA LEU A 418 4.86 15.44 -4.09
C LEU A 418 5.15 14.17 -4.91
N SER A 419 5.81 13.17 -4.32
CA SER A 419 6.13 11.90 -4.98
C SER A 419 4.98 10.88 -4.89
N LEU A 420 4.21 10.89 -3.79
CA LEU A 420 3.15 9.93 -3.50
C LEU A 420 1.74 10.46 -3.80
N THR A 421 1.57 11.79 -3.88
CA THR A 421 0.26 12.43 -4.04
C THR A 421 -0.36 12.21 -5.42
N LYS A 422 -1.69 12.08 -5.46
CA LYS A 422 -2.46 12.11 -6.72
C LYS A 422 -2.82 13.54 -7.16
N TYR A 423 -2.60 14.55 -6.30
CA TYR A 423 -2.78 15.96 -6.68
C TYR A 423 -1.73 16.39 -7.72
N GLN A 424 -2.15 17.27 -8.62
CA GLN A 424 -1.23 18.03 -9.47
C GLN A 424 -1.12 19.44 -8.88
N PRO A 425 0.07 19.89 -8.45
CA PRO A 425 0.24 21.29 -8.06
C PRO A 425 -0.04 22.18 -9.29
N ASP A 426 -0.88 23.20 -9.14
CA ASP A 426 -0.99 24.25 -10.15
C ASP A 426 0.20 25.21 -10.04
N TYR A 427 1.35 24.72 -10.50
CA TYR A 427 2.55 25.52 -10.65
C TYR A 427 2.42 26.63 -11.70
N LYS A 428 1.34 26.65 -12.51
CA LYS A 428 0.99 27.77 -13.40
C LYS A 428 0.16 28.85 -12.68
N ALA A 429 -0.34 28.60 -11.48
CA ALA A 429 -0.80 29.62 -10.56
C ALA A 429 0.39 30.17 -9.75
N ILE A 430 1.23 29.31 -9.15
CA ILE A 430 2.42 29.72 -8.39
C ILE A 430 3.36 30.57 -9.24
N SER A 431 3.64 30.17 -10.49
CA SER A 431 4.59 30.90 -11.34
C SER A 431 4.18 32.34 -11.68
N LYS A 432 2.88 32.65 -11.62
CA LYS A 432 2.31 33.99 -11.92
C LYS A 432 2.48 34.99 -10.77
N SER A 433 2.57 34.54 -9.52
CA SER A 433 2.79 35.42 -8.36
C SER A 433 4.27 35.72 -8.13
N MET A 434 5.18 34.92 -8.70
CA MET A 434 6.62 35.13 -8.63
C MET A 434 7.10 36.19 -9.63
N GLN A 435 7.97 37.10 -9.16
CA GLN A 435 8.75 37.94 -10.06
C GLN A 435 9.67 37.10 -10.95
N HIS A 436 10.05 37.64 -12.12
CA HIS A 436 10.89 36.93 -13.08
C HIS A 436 12.34 36.85 -12.60
N GLN A 437 12.71 35.75 -11.95
CA GLN A 437 14.09 35.40 -11.66
C GLN A 437 14.69 34.64 -12.84
N LYS A 438 15.74 35.20 -13.44
CA LYS A 438 16.60 34.47 -14.39
C LYS A 438 17.63 33.64 -13.64
N SER A 439 18.20 32.64 -14.31
CA SER A 439 19.56 32.22 -13.97
C SER A 439 20.50 33.42 -14.08
N HIS A 440 21.35 33.60 -13.06
CA HIS A 440 22.68 34.19 -13.29
C HIS A 440 23.57 33.14 -14.00
#